data_AF-A0A2H0AEA7-F1
#
_entry.id   AF-A0A2H0AEA7-F1
#
_cell.length_a   1.000
_cell.length_b   1.000
_cell.length_c   1.000
_cell.angle_alpha   90.00
_cell.angle_beta   90.00
_cell.angle_gamma   90.00
#
_symmetry.space_group_name_H-M   'P 1'
#
loop_
_entity.id
_entity.type
_entity.pdbx_description
1 polymer ?
#
loop_
_entity_poly.entity_id
_entity_poly.type
_entity_poly.pdbx_seq_one_letter_code
_entity_poly.pdbx_strand_id
1 'polypeptide(L)'
;MTRRPWVVLLAVLLAAGPVLAAEPSMVTYTLLPPFLANAAKPNILIILDNSLSMNLNAYGSPPDATGLVPDEPYIGPPACAGDCRSYYGYFNADWFYHFSGARFVHKYRKMQYQGDACINAWQVADTTGALACLDNAHVQAEQLWDGNWLNWATMRRIDVARKVLMGGRATAPAGAGHQTVYGEVPSQAGQTFIKFYDSNLNGGAAGSPYPGSYYYGLAAGELFVSQDSNPFAQGAHYPIAVDKQEACEPNDFLEHNLAGVLQHVGDLARWGNEFFNQGTGVNGSGGFIANPIGAAIQSIGADLQNTGADTRSPLAEAFYVAMQYFRQQDVQAGLDYPSQV
;
A
#
# COMPACT_ATOMS: atom_id res chain seq x y z
N MET A 1 -12.75 109.37 25.65
CA MET A 1 -11.37 109.28 26.20
C MET A 1 -11.41 108.12 27.19
N THR A 2 -10.71 106.98 27.09
CA THR A 2 -9.33 106.68 26.64
C THR A 2 -9.13 105.13 26.60
N ARG A 3 -8.48 104.66 25.52
CA ARG A 3 -7.60 103.48 25.28
C ARG A 3 -7.54 102.26 26.24
N ARG A 4 -7.71 101.05 25.65
CA ARG A 4 -7.03 99.71 25.78
C ARG A 4 -6.00 99.48 26.94
N PRO A 5 -5.85 98.24 27.51
CA PRO A 5 -5.29 97.08 26.77
C PRO A 5 -5.76 95.65 27.16
N TRP A 6 -5.28 94.70 26.37
CA TRP A 6 -5.47 93.24 26.40
C TRP A 6 -4.57 92.57 27.44
N VAL A 7 -5.00 91.47 28.09
CA VAL A 7 -4.16 90.30 28.42
C VAL A 7 -5.03 89.04 28.55
N VAL A 8 -4.63 88.02 27.78
CA VAL A 8 -5.01 86.60 27.81
C VAL A 8 -4.40 85.92 29.04
N LEU A 9 -5.08 84.98 29.72
CA LEU A 9 -4.39 83.75 30.15
C LEU A 9 -5.35 82.59 30.42
N LEU A 10 -5.11 81.55 29.63
CA LEU A 10 -5.65 80.20 29.62
C LEU A 10 -5.35 79.48 30.95
N ALA A 11 -6.38 79.01 31.65
CA ALA A 11 -6.22 78.21 32.86
C ALA A 11 -6.63 76.76 32.59
N VAL A 12 -5.72 75.86 32.95
CA VAL A 12 -5.90 74.42 33.20
C VAL A 12 -5.93 73.50 31.97
N LEU A 13 -4.74 73.27 31.40
CA LEU A 13 -4.39 72.07 30.63
C LEU A 13 -3.10 71.50 31.25
N LEU A 14 -3.21 70.90 32.44
CA LEU A 14 -2.10 70.26 33.15
C LEU A 14 -2.60 69.02 33.90
N ALA A 15 -3.04 68.05 33.11
CA ALA A 15 -3.18 66.65 33.51
C ALA A 15 -2.98 65.74 32.28
N ALA A 16 -1.83 65.87 31.63
CA ALA A 16 -1.38 64.88 30.65
C ALA A 16 -0.10 64.25 31.21
N GLY A 17 -0.24 63.08 31.82
CA GLY A 17 0.90 62.19 32.04
C GLY A 17 1.49 61.77 30.69
N PRO A 18 2.74 61.26 30.64
CA PRO A 18 3.32 60.78 29.40
C PRO A 18 2.43 59.67 28.83
N VAL A 19 1.85 59.92 27.66
CA VAL A 19 1.25 58.86 26.83
C VAL A 19 2.41 58.03 26.32
N LEU A 20 2.66 56.89 26.95
CA LEU A 20 3.54 55.87 26.38
C LEU A 20 2.82 55.29 25.17
N ALA A 21 3.29 55.63 23.97
CA ALA A 21 2.89 54.92 22.77
C ALA A 21 3.29 53.45 22.95
N ALA A 22 2.35 52.52 22.73
CA ALA A 22 2.70 51.12 22.63
C ALA A 22 3.70 50.94 21.48
N GLU A 23 4.88 50.39 21.77
CA GLU A 23 5.88 50.14 20.74
C GLU A 23 5.28 49.18 19.71
N PRO A 24 5.35 49.49 18.40
CA PRO A 24 4.85 48.60 17.38
C PRO A 24 5.63 47.29 17.43
N SER A 25 4.90 46.17 17.60
CA SER A 25 5.47 44.83 17.51
C SER A 25 6.15 44.63 16.16
N MET A 26 7.28 43.92 16.11
CA MET A 26 7.93 43.51 14.85
C MET A 26 6.95 42.79 13.90
N VAL A 27 5.89 42.18 14.42
CA VAL A 27 4.82 41.55 13.64
C VAL A 27 4.05 42.55 12.76
N THR A 28 4.04 43.83 13.12
CA THR A 28 3.42 44.93 12.35
C THR A 28 4.20 45.26 11.08
N TYR A 29 5.49 44.87 11.03
CA TYR A 29 6.39 45.11 9.90
C TYR A 29 6.68 43.85 9.09
N THR A 30 6.19 42.69 9.51
CA THR A 30 6.31 41.44 8.74
C THR A 30 5.10 41.30 7.82
N LEU A 31 5.26 41.70 6.55
CA LEU A 31 4.37 41.26 5.48
C LEU A 31 4.78 39.85 5.06
N LEU A 32 4.17 38.84 5.68
CA LEU A 32 4.26 37.48 5.16
C LEU A 32 3.41 37.41 3.89
N PRO A 33 3.93 36.91 2.75
CA PRO A 33 3.11 36.65 1.57
C PRO A 33 1.86 35.84 1.96
N PRO A 34 0.68 36.13 1.40
CA PRO A 34 -0.58 35.44 1.75
C PRO A 34 -0.51 33.91 1.57
N PHE A 35 0.43 33.41 0.78
CA PHE A 35 0.72 31.97 0.60
C PHE A 35 1.42 31.31 1.82
N LEU A 36 2.05 32.10 2.71
CA LEU A 36 2.63 31.62 3.96
C LEU A 36 1.63 31.66 5.12
N ALA A 37 0.57 32.47 5.02
CA ALA A 37 -0.45 32.59 6.06
C ALA A 37 -1.45 31.42 6.04
N ASN A 38 -1.85 30.97 4.85
CA ASN A 38 -2.68 29.78 4.66
C ASN A 38 -2.07 28.90 3.56
N ALA A 39 -1.34 27.86 3.96
CA ALA A 39 -0.99 26.79 3.02
C ALA A 39 -2.28 26.11 2.55
N ALA A 40 -2.69 26.34 1.30
CA ALA A 40 -3.79 25.59 0.70
C ALA A 40 -3.35 24.14 0.51
N LYS A 41 -4.19 23.19 0.95
CA LYS A 41 -3.93 21.76 0.73
C LYS A 41 -3.75 21.51 -0.79
N PRO A 42 -2.65 20.88 -1.23
CA PRO A 42 -2.43 20.58 -2.64
C PRO A 42 -3.50 19.61 -3.15
N ASN A 43 -3.78 19.70 -4.45
CA ASN A 43 -4.67 18.77 -5.15
C ASN A 43 -3.84 17.61 -5.71
N ILE A 44 -4.24 16.37 -5.41
CA ILE A 44 -3.60 15.15 -5.90
C ILE A 44 -4.66 14.28 -6.55
N LEU A 45 -4.41 13.88 -7.80
CA LEU A 45 -5.22 12.90 -8.52
C LEU A 45 -4.38 11.63 -8.72
N ILE A 46 -4.86 10.50 -8.22
CA ILE A 46 -4.24 9.20 -8.44
C ILE A 46 -4.83 8.60 -9.71
N ILE A 47 -4.01 8.41 -10.74
CA ILE A 47 -4.37 7.59 -11.89
C ILE A 47 -3.89 6.18 -11.58
N LEU A 48 -4.80 5.28 -11.20
CA LEU A 48 -4.46 3.90 -10.87
C LEU A 48 -4.73 2.97 -12.05
N ASP A 49 -3.70 2.24 -12.48
CA ASP A 49 -3.82 1.18 -13.47
C ASP A 49 -4.69 0.04 -12.90
N ASN A 50 -5.81 -0.26 -13.57
CA ASN A 50 -6.69 -1.39 -13.30
C ASN A 50 -6.77 -2.34 -14.52
N SER A 51 -5.72 -2.38 -15.33
CA SER A 51 -5.63 -3.29 -16.47
C SER A 51 -5.33 -4.73 -16.05
N LEU A 52 -5.61 -5.68 -16.94
CA LEU A 52 -5.26 -7.10 -16.74
C LEU A 52 -3.79 -7.34 -16.35
N SER A 53 -2.88 -6.46 -16.75
CA SER A 53 -1.45 -6.57 -16.43
C SER A 53 -1.17 -6.43 -14.93
N MET A 54 -2.06 -5.76 -14.20
CA MET A 54 -1.94 -5.59 -12.74
C MET A 54 -2.26 -6.86 -11.95
N ASN A 55 -2.89 -7.85 -12.61
CA ASN A 55 -3.07 -9.19 -12.05
C ASN A 55 -1.83 -10.08 -12.21
N LEU A 56 -0.80 -9.67 -12.94
CA LEU A 56 0.43 -10.46 -13.06
C LEU A 56 1.26 -10.41 -11.77
N ASN A 57 2.22 -11.32 -11.67
CA ASN A 57 3.20 -11.38 -10.59
C ASN A 57 3.86 -10.01 -10.35
N ALA A 58 4.00 -9.65 -9.08
CA ALA A 58 4.74 -8.46 -8.67
C ALA A 58 6.26 -8.60 -8.90
N TYR A 59 6.76 -9.83 -8.83
CA TYR A 59 8.19 -10.15 -8.88
C TYR A 59 8.54 -11.02 -10.09
N GLY A 60 9.41 -10.51 -10.95
CA GLY A 60 9.85 -11.13 -12.21
C GLY A 60 9.13 -10.60 -13.44
N SER A 61 9.50 -11.12 -14.61
CA SER A 61 8.79 -10.83 -15.85
C SER A 61 7.40 -11.49 -15.86
N PRO A 62 6.51 -11.09 -16.80
CA PRO A 62 5.26 -11.79 -17.01
C PRO A 62 5.45 -13.30 -17.20
N PRO A 63 4.48 -14.13 -16.78
CA PRO A 63 4.59 -15.58 -16.93
C PRO A 63 4.73 -15.98 -18.40
N ASP A 64 5.48 -17.05 -18.65
CA ASP A 64 5.61 -17.63 -19.98
C ASP A 64 4.32 -18.35 -20.43
N ALA A 65 4.37 -19.02 -21.59
CA ALA A 65 3.23 -19.74 -22.15
C ALA A 65 2.71 -20.88 -21.25
N THR A 66 3.50 -21.36 -20.30
CA THR A 66 3.12 -22.38 -19.32
C THR A 66 2.57 -21.78 -18.02
N GLY A 67 2.63 -20.45 -17.89
CA GLY A 67 2.30 -19.73 -16.67
C GLY A 67 3.46 -19.68 -15.67
N LEU A 68 4.64 -20.21 -15.99
CA LEU A 68 5.82 -20.15 -15.13
C LEU A 68 6.49 -18.77 -15.20
N VAL A 69 7.00 -18.30 -14.06
CA VAL A 69 7.89 -17.13 -13.99
C VAL A 69 9.33 -17.61 -13.76
N PRO A 70 10.13 -17.82 -14.82
CA PRO A 70 11.42 -18.50 -14.72
C PRO A 70 12.58 -17.60 -14.30
N ASP A 71 12.46 -16.29 -14.48
CA ASP A 71 13.55 -15.31 -14.38
C ASP A 71 13.69 -14.65 -12.99
N GLU A 72 12.84 -15.04 -12.04
CA GLU A 72 12.84 -14.51 -10.68
C GLU A 72 12.79 -15.66 -9.66
N PRO A 73 13.91 -16.39 -9.49
CA PRO A 73 14.05 -17.35 -8.41
C PRO A 73 14.00 -16.66 -7.05
N TYR A 74 13.57 -17.38 -6.01
CA TYR A 74 13.56 -16.84 -4.66
C TYR A 74 15.00 -16.66 -4.14
N ILE A 75 15.37 -15.43 -3.81
CA ILE A 75 16.69 -15.07 -3.27
C ILE A 75 16.58 -14.35 -1.91
N GLY A 76 15.59 -14.72 -1.09
CA GLY A 76 15.44 -14.19 0.27
C GLY A 76 16.15 -15.04 1.33
N PRO A 77 16.38 -14.51 2.55
CA PRO A 77 17.05 -15.28 3.60
C PRO A 77 16.26 -16.55 3.95
N PRO A 78 16.93 -17.67 4.27
CA PRO A 78 18.38 -17.92 4.22
C PRO A 78 18.89 -18.48 2.88
N ALA A 79 18.07 -18.47 1.83
CA ALA A 79 18.45 -19.01 0.51
C ALA A 79 19.59 -18.24 -0.18
N CYS A 80 19.84 -17.00 0.25
CA CYS A 80 20.89 -16.10 -0.25
C CYS A 80 22.08 -16.02 0.72
N ALA A 81 23.30 -15.97 0.17
CA ALA A 81 24.52 -15.68 0.91
C ALA A 81 24.98 -14.24 0.58
N GLY A 82 24.44 -13.25 1.30
CA GLY A 82 24.80 -11.82 1.13
C GLY A 82 23.66 -10.97 0.58
N ASP A 83 23.55 -10.88 -0.74
CA ASP A 83 22.55 -10.04 -1.44
C ASP A 83 21.14 -10.66 -1.37
N CYS A 84 20.58 -10.58 -0.18
CA CYS A 84 19.26 -11.09 0.13
C CYS A 84 18.16 -10.10 -0.23
N ARG A 85 17.14 -10.58 -0.93
CA ARG A 85 15.97 -9.77 -1.30
C ARG A 85 14.84 -9.93 -0.29
N SER A 86 14.32 -8.80 0.19
CA SER A 86 13.03 -8.74 0.84
C SER A 86 11.95 -8.42 -0.21
N TYR A 87 10.93 -9.27 -0.28
CA TYR A 87 9.78 -9.13 -1.14
C TYR A 87 8.67 -8.44 -0.35
N TYR A 88 8.21 -7.29 -0.85
CA TYR A 88 7.12 -6.53 -0.24
C TYR A 88 5.76 -7.17 -0.53
N GLY A 89 4.84 -7.13 0.41
CA GLY A 89 3.52 -7.73 0.23
C GLY A 89 2.73 -7.80 1.52
N TYR A 90 1.62 -8.54 1.52
CA TYR A 90 0.74 -8.62 2.68
C TYR A 90 1.38 -9.31 3.90
N PHE A 91 2.31 -10.23 3.66
CA PHE A 91 3.03 -10.93 4.73
C PHE A 91 4.22 -10.10 5.20
N ASN A 92 4.53 -10.13 6.49
CA ASN A 92 5.76 -9.54 7.01
C ASN A 92 6.92 -10.51 6.85
N ALA A 93 7.98 -10.01 6.20
CA ALA A 93 9.19 -10.77 5.91
C ALA A 93 9.91 -11.25 7.17
N ASP A 94 9.66 -10.66 8.35
CA ASP A 94 10.28 -11.02 9.63
C ASP A 94 9.48 -12.06 10.42
N TRP A 95 8.47 -12.69 9.82
CA TRP A 95 7.62 -13.67 10.52
C TRP A 95 7.49 -14.98 9.75
N PHE A 96 7.40 -16.06 10.52
CA PHE A 96 6.81 -17.31 10.08
C PHE A 96 5.31 -17.32 10.40
N TYR A 97 4.54 -17.82 9.44
CA TYR A 97 3.10 -17.99 9.52
C TYR A 97 2.76 -19.48 9.61
N HIS A 98 1.59 -19.77 10.17
CA HIS A 98 0.94 -21.08 10.03
C HIS A 98 -0.45 -20.88 9.44
N PHE A 99 -0.92 -21.86 8.67
CA PHE A 99 -2.25 -21.80 8.09
C PHE A 99 -3.27 -22.44 9.05
N SER A 100 -4.21 -21.64 9.54
CA SER A 100 -5.24 -22.05 10.49
C SER A 100 -6.52 -21.24 10.29
N GLY A 101 -7.68 -21.88 10.43
CA GLY A 101 -8.96 -21.20 10.26
C GLY A 101 -9.15 -20.53 8.89
N ALA A 102 -8.60 -21.14 7.82
CA ALA A 102 -8.57 -20.60 6.47
C ALA A 102 -7.79 -19.28 6.30
N ARG A 103 -6.81 -19.02 7.19
CA ARG A 103 -5.97 -17.81 7.17
C ARG A 103 -4.53 -18.15 7.51
N PHE A 104 -3.61 -17.31 7.05
CA PHE A 104 -2.23 -17.29 7.52
C PHE A 104 -2.14 -16.42 8.78
N VAL A 105 -1.68 -17.02 9.87
CA VAL A 105 -1.57 -16.35 11.17
C VAL A 105 -0.12 -16.38 11.64
N HIS A 106 0.36 -15.27 12.17
CA HIS A 106 1.68 -15.14 12.79
C HIS A 106 1.92 -16.26 13.80
N LYS A 107 3.10 -16.88 13.75
CA LYS A 107 3.47 -17.93 14.70
C LYS A 107 4.81 -17.66 15.38
N TYR A 108 5.84 -17.36 14.60
CA TYR A 108 7.17 -17.06 15.14
C TYR A 108 7.77 -15.82 14.49
N ARG A 109 8.28 -14.89 15.30
CA ARG A 109 9.06 -13.75 14.82
C ARG A 109 10.50 -14.18 14.58
N LYS A 110 11.01 -13.98 13.37
CA LYS A 110 12.40 -14.21 13.01
C LYS A 110 13.29 -13.14 13.63
N MET A 111 14.46 -13.57 14.12
CA MET A 111 15.46 -12.66 14.71
C MET A 111 16.76 -12.70 13.93
N GLN A 112 17.33 -13.90 13.78
CA GLN A 112 18.58 -14.11 13.08
C GLN A 112 18.64 -15.53 12.54
N TYR A 113 19.21 -15.71 11.36
CA TYR A 113 19.58 -17.03 10.84
C TYR A 113 21.06 -17.31 11.13
N GLN A 114 21.39 -18.54 11.52
CA GLN A 114 22.75 -18.95 11.87
C GLN A 114 23.38 -18.06 12.96
N GLY A 115 22.70 -17.95 14.11
CA GLY A 115 23.28 -17.37 15.32
C GLY A 115 24.04 -18.42 16.14
N ASP A 116 24.91 -17.99 17.06
CA ASP A 116 25.73 -18.90 17.90
C ASP A 116 24.90 -19.95 18.65
N ALA A 117 23.66 -19.60 19.03
CA ALA A 117 22.74 -20.51 19.72
C ALA A 117 21.91 -21.40 18.77
N CYS A 118 21.74 -21.01 17.50
CA CYS A 118 20.90 -21.68 16.51
C CYS A 118 21.70 -21.93 15.22
N ILE A 119 22.46 -23.03 15.18
CA ILE A 119 23.30 -23.42 14.05
C ILE A 119 22.42 -24.01 12.94
N ASN A 120 22.57 -23.53 11.70
CA ASN A 120 21.76 -23.93 10.54
C ASN A 120 20.24 -23.81 10.77
N ALA A 121 19.85 -22.86 11.60
CA ALA A 121 18.48 -22.64 12.02
C ALA A 121 18.21 -21.15 12.21
N TRP A 122 16.94 -20.80 12.19
CA TRP A 122 16.47 -19.49 12.64
C TRP A 122 16.38 -19.45 14.15
N GLN A 123 16.97 -18.43 14.76
CA GLN A 123 16.55 -17.99 16.07
C GLN A 123 15.25 -17.22 15.93
N VAL A 124 14.23 -17.66 16.68
CA VAL A 124 12.90 -17.06 16.65
C VAL A 124 12.36 -16.81 18.05
N ALA A 125 11.34 -15.97 18.14
CA ALA A 125 10.49 -15.82 19.31
C ALA A 125 9.04 -16.19 18.96
N ASP A 126 8.35 -16.94 19.83
CA ASP A 126 6.90 -17.13 19.70
C ASP A 126 6.12 -15.86 20.07
N THR A 127 4.79 -15.90 19.96
CA THR A 127 3.93 -14.75 20.29
C THR A 127 3.92 -14.37 21.78
N THR A 128 4.45 -15.22 22.66
CA THR A 128 4.65 -14.94 24.09
C THR A 128 6.05 -14.40 24.38
N GLY A 129 6.96 -14.42 23.40
CA GLY A 129 8.36 -14.02 23.52
C GLY A 129 9.32 -15.16 23.88
N ALA A 130 8.85 -16.41 23.95
CA ALA A 130 9.73 -17.55 24.21
C ALA A 130 10.63 -17.84 23.01
N LEU A 131 11.92 -18.04 23.25
CA LEU A 131 12.93 -18.25 22.21
C LEU A 131 13.01 -19.72 21.79
N ALA A 132 13.18 -19.96 20.49
CA ALA A 132 13.38 -21.29 19.91
C ALA A 132 14.36 -21.24 18.72
N CYS A 133 14.89 -22.41 18.34
CA CYS A 133 15.64 -22.59 17.09
C CYS A 133 14.80 -23.42 16.11
N LEU A 134 14.57 -22.90 14.91
CA LEU A 134 13.81 -23.57 13.86
C LEU A 134 14.70 -23.89 12.65
N ASP A 135 14.95 -25.17 12.44
CA ASP A 135 15.53 -25.69 11.20
C ASP A 135 14.42 -26.09 10.21
N ASN A 136 14.80 -26.65 9.06
CA ASN A 136 13.82 -27.08 8.06
C ASN A 136 12.90 -28.21 8.53
N ALA A 137 13.38 -29.08 9.43
CA ALA A 137 12.55 -30.16 9.95
C ALA A 137 11.42 -29.58 10.80
N HIS A 138 11.69 -28.51 11.57
CA HIS A 138 10.66 -27.77 12.28
C HIS A 138 9.70 -27.06 11.32
N VAL A 139 10.20 -26.40 10.27
CA VAL A 139 9.34 -25.76 9.24
C VAL A 139 8.35 -26.76 8.64
N GLN A 140 8.81 -27.97 8.29
CA GLN A 140 7.95 -29.02 7.78
C GLN A 140 6.99 -29.56 8.86
N ALA A 141 7.50 -29.95 10.03
CA ALA A 141 6.72 -30.60 11.08
C ALA A 141 5.61 -29.69 11.63
N GLU A 142 5.88 -28.39 11.73
CA GLU A 142 4.96 -27.39 12.25
C GLU A 142 4.14 -26.67 11.18
N GLN A 143 4.29 -27.06 9.91
CA GLN A 143 3.59 -26.50 8.75
C GLN A 143 3.78 -24.97 8.63
N LEU A 144 5.03 -24.51 8.76
CA LEU A 144 5.39 -23.10 8.77
C LEU A 144 5.63 -22.56 7.36
N TRP A 145 5.30 -21.28 7.18
CA TRP A 145 5.49 -20.53 5.95
C TRP A 145 6.30 -19.28 6.23
N ASP A 146 7.37 -19.07 5.46
CA ASP A 146 8.16 -17.84 5.57
C ASP A 146 7.40 -16.68 4.92
N GLY A 147 7.17 -15.58 5.65
CA GLY A 147 6.43 -14.43 5.14
C GLY A 147 7.07 -13.77 3.91
N ASN A 148 8.41 -13.75 3.84
CA ASN A 148 9.13 -13.21 2.69
C ASN A 148 8.94 -14.11 1.45
N TRP A 149 9.01 -15.42 1.67
CA TRP A 149 8.73 -16.41 0.63
C TRP A 149 7.29 -16.35 0.15
N LEU A 150 6.31 -16.19 1.05
CA LEU A 150 4.90 -16.02 0.70
C LEU A 150 4.69 -14.77 -0.15
N ASN A 151 5.34 -13.65 0.16
CA ASN A 151 5.26 -12.45 -0.68
C ASN A 151 5.78 -12.70 -2.11
N TRP A 152 6.93 -13.36 -2.26
CA TRP A 152 7.47 -13.72 -3.58
C TRP A 152 6.54 -14.64 -4.36
N ALA A 153 5.94 -15.63 -3.69
CA ALA A 153 5.12 -16.65 -4.32
C ALA A 153 3.70 -16.17 -4.67
N THR A 154 3.16 -15.16 -3.98
CA THR A 154 1.70 -14.88 -4.01
C THR A 154 1.31 -13.46 -4.38
N MET A 155 2.24 -12.50 -4.43
CA MET A 155 1.85 -11.10 -4.67
C MET A 155 1.61 -10.81 -6.16
N ARG A 156 0.43 -10.27 -6.46
CA ARG A 156 0.16 -9.55 -7.71
C ARG A 156 0.57 -8.09 -7.59
N ARG A 157 0.77 -7.42 -8.74
CA ARG A 157 1.09 -5.99 -8.77
C ARG A 157 0.01 -5.14 -8.09
N ILE A 158 -1.26 -5.46 -8.32
CA ILE A 158 -2.39 -4.76 -7.68
C ILE A 158 -2.42 -4.95 -6.16
N ASP A 159 -2.05 -6.13 -5.66
CA ASP A 159 -2.00 -6.38 -4.21
C ASP A 159 -0.98 -5.48 -3.53
N VAL A 160 0.21 -5.36 -4.12
CA VAL A 160 1.26 -4.46 -3.64
C VAL A 160 0.81 -3.00 -3.69
N ALA A 161 0.21 -2.56 -4.81
CA ALA A 161 -0.27 -1.20 -4.96
C ALA A 161 -1.33 -0.85 -3.90
N ARG A 162 -2.30 -1.75 -3.68
CA ARG A 162 -3.34 -1.60 -2.66
C ARG A 162 -2.77 -1.59 -1.25
N LYS A 163 -1.76 -2.42 -0.95
CA LYS A 163 -1.06 -2.37 0.35
C LYS A 163 -0.47 -0.97 0.59
N VAL A 164 0.28 -0.45 -0.38
CA VAL A 164 0.94 0.86 -0.26
C VAL A 164 -0.08 1.98 -0.09
N LEU A 165 -1.13 1.99 -0.92
CA LEU A 165 -2.09 3.09 -0.93
C LEU A 165 -2.98 3.12 0.31
N MET A 166 -3.44 1.95 0.78
CA MET A 166 -4.48 1.90 1.83
C MET A 166 -4.42 0.70 2.79
N GLY A 167 -3.30 -0.01 2.87
CA GLY A 167 -3.16 -1.18 3.75
C GLY A 167 -3.69 -2.50 3.16
N GLY A 168 -4.13 -2.49 1.89
CA GLY A 168 -4.61 -3.68 1.18
C GLY A 168 -6.14 -3.79 1.14
N ARG A 169 -6.64 -4.93 0.64
CA ARG A 169 -8.08 -5.25 0.65
C ARG A 169 -8.45 -5.90 1.99
N ALA A 170 -8.68 -5.06 2.99
CA ALA A 170 -8.91 -5.48 4.37
C ALA A 170 -10.40 -5.69 4.68
N THR A 171 -10.69 -6.53 5.67
CA THR A 171 -12.01 -6.53 6.33
C THR A 171 -12.34 -5.14 6.87
N ALA A 172 -13.63 -4.84 7.06
CA ALA A 172 -14.06 -3.57 7.62
C ALA A 172 -13.29 -3.24 8.94
N PRO A 173 -12.96 -1.96 9.17
CA PRO A 173 -12.39 -1.47 10.42
C PRO A 173 -13.14 -2.04 11.63
N ALA A 174 -12.42 -2.73 12.52
CA ALA A 174 -12.97 -3.26 13.76
C ALA A 174 -12.50 -2.47 14.99
N GLY A 175 -11.53 -1.55 14.82
CA GLY A 175 -10.96 -0.74 15.91
C GLY A 175 -10.25 -1.56 16.99
N ALA A 176 -9.89 -2.80 16.68
CA ALA A 176 -9.32 -3.76 17.63
C ALA A 176 -7.85 -4.12 17.31
N GLY A 177 -7.22 -3.45 16.34
CA GLY A 177 -5.85 -3.75 15.93
C GLY A 177 -5.73 -5.12 15.26
N HIS A 178 -6.82 -5.61 14.68
CA HIS A 178 -6.94 -6.96 14.12
C HIS A 178 -7.83 -6.93 12.87
N GLN A 179 -7.27 -7.26 11.71
CA GLN A 179 -7.98 -7.28 10.44
C GLN A 179 -7.44 -8.38 9.53
N THR A 180 -8.28 -8.89 8.63
CA THR A 180 -7.84 -9.84 7.60
C THR A 180 -7.66 -9.10 6.28
N VAL A 181 -6.51 -9.30 5.63
CA VAL A 181 -6.26 -8.81 4.26
C VAL A 181 -6.36 -9.96 3.27
N TYR A 182 -7.05 -9.73 2.16
CA TYR A 182 -7.28 -10.72 1.13
C TYR A 182 -6.46 -10.43 -0.13
N GLY A 183 -5.86 -11.48 -0.70
CA GLY A 183 -5.29 -11.49 -2.05
C GLY A 183 -6.33 -11.17 -3.11
N GLU A 184 -5.92 -10.55 -4.21
CA GLU A 184 -6.82 -10.24 -5.31
C GLU A 184 -7.42 -11.51 -5.92
N VAL A 185 -8.71 -11.43 -6.22
CA VAL A 185 -9.46 -12.44 -6.97
C VAL A 185 -9.82 -11.80 -8.31
N PRO A 186 -9.07 -12.08 -9.39
CA PRO A 186 -9.37 -11.51 -10.71
C PRO A 186 -10.78 -11.90 -11.17
N SER A 187 -11.49 -10.97 -11.80
CA SER A 187 -12.82 -11.25 -12.37
C SER A 187 -12.74 -12.15 -13.60
N GLN A 188 -11.61 -12.13 -14.33
CA GLN A 188 -11.33 -13.02 -15.44
C GLN A 188 -10.64 -14.31 -14.99
N ALA A 189 -11.10 -15.43 -15.57
CA ALA A 189 -10.37 -16.68 -15.51
C ALA A 189 -9.01 -16.58 -16.24
N GLY A 190 -8.02 -17.35 -15.79
CA GLY A 190 -6.73 -17.46 -16.47
C GLY A 190 -5.68 -16.42 -16.07
N GLN A 191 -6.03 -15.45 -15.21
CA GLN A 191 -5.03 -14.57 -14.60
C GLN A 191 -4.26 -15.31 -13.51
N THR A 192 -3.31 -16.15 -13.92
CA THR A 192 -2.55 -17.04 -13.03
C THR A 192 -1.06 -16.94 -13.28
N PHE A 193 -0.24 -17.30 -12.29
CA PHE A 193 1.19 -17.48 -12.48
C PHE A 193 1.70 -18.60 -11.57
N ILE A 194 2.84 -19.16 -11.93
CA ILE A 194 3.49 -20.28 -11.24
C ILE A 194 4.93 -19.88 -10.90
N LYS A 195 5.35 -20.23 -9.70
CA LYS A 195 6.71 -20.15 -9.20
C LYS A 195 7.24 -21.55 -8.94
N PHE A 196 8.44 -21.85 -9.40
CA PHE A 196 9.13 -23.08 -9.04
C PHE A 196 10.13 -22.80 -7.92
N TYR A 197 10.14 -23.66 -6.91
CA TYR A 197 11.10 -23.58 -5.82
C TYR A 197 11.58 -24.97 -5.42
N ASP A 198 12.90 -25.09 -5.24
CA ASP A 198 13.55 -26.29 -4.73
C ASP A 198 14.31 -25.95 -3.44
N SER A 199 13.83 -26.46 -2.30
CA SER A 199 14.48 -26.22 -1.01
C SER A 199 15.84 -26.92 -0.87
N ASN A 200 16.15 -27.92 -1.73
CA ASN A 200 17.43 -28.64 -1.70
C ASN A 200 18.56 -27.88 -2.41
N LEU A 201 18.22 -27.02 -3.37
CA LEU A 201 19.20 -26.32 -4.22
C LEU A 201 19.51 -24.89 -3.73
N ASN A 202 18.67 -24.32 -2.87
CA ASN A 202 18.75 -22.92 -2.42
C ASN A 202 19.24 -22.79 -0.97
N GLY A 203 20.50 -23.19 -0.72
CA GLY A 203 21.10 -23.10 0.62
C GLY A 203 20.44 -24.00 1.66
N GLY A 204 19.59 -24.94 1.24
CA GLY A 204 18.84 -25.80 2.14
C GLY A 204 17.79 -25.04 2.95
N ALA A 205 17.17 -23.97 2.46
CA ALA A 205 16.19 -23.21 3.23
C ALA A 205 14.76 -23.70 3.01
N ALA A 206 13.99 -23.98 4.06
CA ALA A 206 12.55 -24.22 3.91
C ALA A 206 11.77 -22.89 3.99
N GLY A 207 11.39 -22.33 2.84
CA GLY A 207 10.48 -21.17 2.76
C GLY A 207 9.00 -21.53 2.92
N SER A 208 8.68 -22.82 2.83
CA SER A 208 7.34 -23.39 2.92
C SER A 208 7.41 -24.75 3.64
N PRO A 209 6.27 -25.34 4.04
CA PRO A 209 6.25 -26.64 4.68
C PRO A 209 6.41 -27.81 3.70
N TYR A 210 6.69 -27.53 2.43
CA TYR A 210 6.85 -28.51 1.34
C TYR A 210 8.32 -28.60 0.92
N PRO A 211 9.10 -29.53 1.50
CA PRO A 211 10.52 -29.66 1.18
C PRO A 211 10.75 -30.38 -0.14
N GLY A 212 11.77 -29.94 -0.88
CA GLY A 212 12.15 -30.45 -2.19
C GLY A 212 11.63 -29.55 -3.31
N SER A 213 11.47 -30.14 -4.49
CA SER A 213 11.07 -29.43 -5.70
C SER A 213 9.54 -29.34 -5.81
N TYR A 214 9.00 -28.13 -5.75
CA TYR A 214 7.57 -27.85 -5.82
C TYR A 214 7.26 -26.66 -6.74
N TYR A 215 6.07 -26.71 -7.33
CA TYR A 215 5.45 -25.63 -8.07
C TYR A 215 4.35 -24.99 -7.23
N TYR A 216 4.35 -23.67 -7.25
CA TYR A 216 3.49 -22.81 -6.45
C TYR A 216 2.69 -21.91 -7.39
N GLY A 217 1.41 -22.18 -7.56
CA GLY A 217 0.53 -21.45 -8.46
C GLY A 217 -0.32 -20.44 -7.71
N LEU A 218 -0.50 -19.24 -8.25
CA LEU A 218 -1.49 -18.29 -7.77
C LEU A 218 -2.67 -18.22 -8.74
N ALA A 219 -3.87 -18.56 -8.28
CA ALA A 219 -5.11 -18.46 -9.04
C ALA A 219 -6.29 -18.12 -8.11
N ALA A 220 -7.24 -17.31 -8.58
CA ALA A 220 -8.48 -17.01 -7.84
C ALA A 220 -8.29 -16.58 -6.36
N GLY A 221 -7.19 -15.87 -6.05
CA GLY A 221 -6.87 -15.46 -4.68
C GLY A 221 -6.37 -16.58 -3.77
N GLU A 222 -5.95 -17.71 -4.33
CA GLU A 222 -5.43 -18.87 -3.60
C GLU A 222 -4.04 -19.29 -4.09
N LEU A 223 -3.20 -19.74 -3.16
CA LEU A 223 -1.92 -20.39 -3.41
C LEU A 223 -2.12 -21.89 -3.55
N PHE A 224 -1.80 -22.44 -4.71
CA PHE A 224 -1.79 -23.86 -5.04
C PHE A 224 -0.37 -24.41 -4.93
N VAL A 225 -0.23 -25.64 -4.45
CA VAL A 225 1.07 -26.30 -4.25
C VAL A 225 1.03 -27.72 -4.80
N SER A 226 2.00 -28.06 -5.65
CA SER A 226 2.13 -29.41 -6.21
C SER A 226 3.57 -29.74 -6.59
N GLN A 227 3.87 -31.04 -6.74
CA GLN A 227 5.11 -31.49 -7.40
C GLN A 227 4.95 -31.56 -8.92
N ASP A 228 3.71 -31.51 -9.43
CA ASP A 228 3.41 -31.38 -10.85
C ASP A 228 3.63 -29.94 -11.32
N SER A 229 4.11 -29.76 -12.55
CA SER A 229 4.37 -28.44 -13.13
C SER A 229 3.10 -27.62 -13.34
N ASN A 230 1.92 -28.26 -13.33
CA ASN A 230 0.62 -27.61 -13.28
C ASN A 230 -0.02 -27.79 -11.88
N PRO A 231 0.26 -26.89 -10.92
CA PRO A 231 -0.24 -27.02 -9.55
C PRO A 231 -1.75 -26.82 -9.41
N PHE A 232 -2.43 -26.34 -10.45
CA PHE A 232 -3.87 -26.03 -10.43
C PHE A 232 -4.76 -27.26 -10.62
N ALA A 233 -4.21 -28.36 -11.17
CA ALA A 233 -4.99 -29.58 -11.43
C ALA A 233 -5.10 -30.48 -10.20
N GLN A 234 -3.99 -30.61 -9.45
CA GLN A 234 -3.87 -31.49 -8.30
C GLN A 234 -2.87 -30.87 -7.32
N GLY A 235 -3.34 -30.41 -6.17
CA GLY A 235 -2.50 -29.75 -5.19
C GLY A 235 -3.25 -29.33 -3.94
N ALA A 236 -2.51 -29.12 -2.85
CA ALA A 236 -3.05 -28.40 -1.71
C ALA A 236 -3.24 -26.94 -2.10
N HIS A 237 -4.29 -26.30 -1.59
CA HIS A 237 -4.57 -24.89 -1.86
C HIS A 237 -4.92 -24.14 -0.58
N TYR A 238 -4.51 -22.87 -0.58
CA TYR A 238 -4.59 -21.99 0.58
C TYR A 238 -5.11 -20.62 0.12
N PRO A 239 -6.30 -20.16 0.56
CA PRO A 239 -6.72 -18.80 0.31
C PRO A 239 -5.68 -17.80 0.86
N ILE A 240 -5.37 -16.80 0.06
CA ILE A 240 -4.56 -15.65 0.48
C ILE A 240 -5.44 -14.78 1.36
N ALA A 241 -5.50 -15.15 2.63
CA ALA A 241 -6.15 -14.41 3.70
C ALA A 241 -5.15 -14.30 4.85
N VAL A 242 -4.64 -13.10 5.10
CA VAL A 242 -3.59 -12.85 6.09
C VAL A 242 -4.20 -12.19 7.32
N ASP A 243 -3.98 -12.81 8.47
CA ASP A 243 -4.39 -12.28 9.76
C ASP A 243 -3.38 -11.23 10.24
N LYS A 244 -3.74 -9.96 10.08
CA LYS A 244 -2.90 -8.82 10.43
C LYS A 244 -3.22 -8.37 11.85
N GLN A 245 -2.19 -8.22 12.66
CA GLN A 245 -2.32 -7.82 14.05
C GLN A 245 -1.37 -6.68 14.37
N GLU A 246 -1.89 -5.59 14.93
CA GLU A 246 -1.11 -4.42 15.32
C GLU A 246 0.00 -4.76 16.32
N ALA A 247 -0.23 -5.74 17.20
CA ALA A 247 0.78 -6.23 18.14
C ALA A 247 1.99 -6.87 17.44
N CYS A 248 1.80 -7.48 16.26
CA CYS A 248 2.87 -8.13 15.50
C CYS A 248 3.51 -7.18 14.48
N GLU A 249 2.73 -6.25 13.95
CA GLU A 249 3.07 -5.41 12.79
C GLU A 249 2.58 -3.95 12.99
N PRO A 250 3.00 -3.25 14.05
CA PRO A 250 2.40 -1.96 14.43
C PRO A 250 2.52 -0.88 13.35
N ASN A 251 3.54 -0.98 12.50
CA ASN A 251 3.78 -0.02 11.42
C ASN A 251 2.76 -0.13 10.26
N ASP A 252 2.05 -1.26 10.14
CA ASP A 252 1.00 -1.43 9.12
C ASP A 252 -0.34 -0.83 9.58
N PHE A 253 -0.44 -0.33 10.83
CA PHE A 253 -1.67 0.17 11.45
C PHE A 253 -1.60 1.66 11.79
N LEU A 254 -2.75 2.33 11.67
CA LEU A 254 -3.04 3.67 12.17
C LEU A 254 -4.40 3.64 12.85
N GLU A 255 -4.48 4.12 14.10
CA GLU A 255 -5.73 4.15 14.88
C GLU A 255 -6.43 2.78 14.91
N HIS A 256 -5.68 1.71 15.18
CA HIS A 256 -6.16 0.32 15.25
C HIS A 256 -6.71 -0.27 13.95
N ASN A 257 -6.46 0.37 12.80
CA ASN A 257 -6.85 -0.11 11.48
C ASN A 257 -5.64 -0.13 10.53
N LEU A 258 -5.63 -1.07 9.60
CA LEU A 258 -4.66 -1.13 8.53
C LEU A 258 -4.67 0.17 7.72
N ALA A 259 -3.47 0.64 7.43
CA ALA A 259 -3.26 1.95 6.84
C ALA A 259 -2.21 1.87 5.72
N GLY A 260 -2.39 2.73 4.73
CA GLY A 260 -1.37 3.07 3.75
C GLY A 260 -1.20 4.57 3.67
N VAL A 261 -0.61 5.03 2.55
CA VAL A 261 -0.35 6.45 2.30
C VAL A 261 -1.60 7.31 2.51
N LEU A 262 -2.76 6.87 2.04
CA LEU A 262 -4.00 7.67 2.12
C LEU A 262 -4.47 7.90 3.56
N GLN A 263 -4.27 6.95 4.47
CA GLN A 263 -4.63 7.13 5.87
C GLN A 263 -3.61 8.01 6.61
N HIS A 264 -2.31 7.86 6.30
CA HIS A 264 -1.26 8.63 6.99
C HIS A 264 -1.17 10.09 6.57
N VAL A 265 -1.39 10.40 5.29
CA VAL A 265 -1.23 11.76 4.74
C VAL A 265 -2.50 12.31 4.08
N GLY A 266 -3.63 11.61 4.23
CA GLY A 266 -4.92 11.98 3.65
C GLY A 266 -5.31 13.42 3.95
N ASP A 267 -5.13 13.86 5.20
CA ASP A 267 -5.49 15.22 5.62
C ASP A 267 -4.53 16.31 5.13
N LEU A 268 -3.38 15.95 4.58
CA LEU A 268 -2.40 16.92 4.08
C LEU A 268 -2.67 17.37 2.64
N ALA A 269 -3.58 16.71 1.92
CA ALA A 269 -3.92 17.03 0.54
C ALA A 269 -5.42 16.84 0.26
N ARG A 270 -5.87 17.35 -0.89
CA ARG A 270 -7.19 17.04 -1.46
C ARG A 270 -7.00 15.95 -2.49
N TRP A 271 -7.63 14.81 -2.29
CA TRP A 271 -7.41 13.62 -3.10
C TRP A 271 -8.59 13.37 -4.03
N GLY A 272 -8.28 12.82 -5.20
CA GLY A 272 -9.23 12.16 -6.10
C GLY A 272 -8.56 10.96 -6.75
N ASN A 273 -9.32 10.12 -7.43
CA ASN A 273 -8.78 9.00 -8.21
C ASN A 273 -9.49 8.82 -9.55
N GLU A 274 -8.72 8.30 -10.50
CA GLU A 274 -9.11 7.95 -11.85
C GLU A 274 -8.72 6.49 -12.12
N PHE A 275 -9.57 5.79 -12.85
CA PHE A 275 -9.29 4.45 -13.38
C PHE A 275 -9.35 4.45 -14.90
N PHE A 276 -8.76 3.44 -15.52
CA PHE A 276 -8.86 3.23 -16.96
C PHE A 276 -10.22 2.66 -17.34
N ASN A 277 -10.71 3.06 -18.52
CA ASN A 277 -11.83 2.42 -19.18
C ASN A 277 -11.37 1.18 -19.96
N GLN A 278 -12.33 0.37 -20.45
CA GLN A 278 -12.04 -0.88 -21.15
C GLN A 278 -11.37 -0.74 -22.53
N GLY A 279 -11.35 0.45 -23.13
CA GLY A 279 -10.65 0.75 -24.38
C GLY A 279 -11.26 0.10 -25.63
N THR A 280 -12.59 -0.07 -25.69
CA THR A 280 -13.27 -0.79 -26.79
C THR A 280 -13.62 0.05 -28.02
N GLY A 281 -13.26 1.34 -28.06
CA GLY A 281 -13.55 2.20 -29.22
C GLY A 281 -15.04 2.61 -29.37
N VAL A 282 -15.83 2.52 -28.29
CA VAL A 282 -17.25 2.94 -28.24
C VAL A 282 -17.52 3.71 -26.94
N ASN A 283 -17.13 4.99 -26.90
CA ASN A 283 -17.05 5.89 -25.75
C ASN A 283 -16.41 5.25 -24.50
N GLY A 284 -15.43 4.39 -24.71
CA GLY A 284 -14.84 3.55 -23.67
C GLY A 284 -13.33 3.67 -23.58
N SER A 285 -12.74 4.71 -24.19
CA SER A 285 -11.30 4.96 -24.18
C SER A 285 -10.91 5.92 -23.05
N GLY A 286 -9.61 6.01 -22.75
CA GLY A 286 -9.09 6.86 -21.67
C GLY A 286 -9.44 6.37 -20.28
N GLY A 287 -9.63 7.30 -19.35
CA GLY A 287 -10.02 7.02 -17.97
C GLY A 287 -11.32 7.69 -17.58
N PHE A 288 -11.75 7.46 -16.35
CA PHE A 288 -12.88 8.14 -15.74
C PHE A 288 -12.53 8.52 -14.30
N ILE A 289 -12.88 9.76 -13.92
CA ILE A 289 -12.78 10.21 -12.53
C ILE A 289 -13.77 9.43 -11.69
N ALA A 290 -13.26 8.53 -10.85
CA ALA A 290 -14.07 7.73 -9.94
C ALA A 290 -14.48 8.56 -8.73
N ASN A 291 -13.53 9.30 -8.16
CA ASN A 291 -13.81 10.31 -7.13
C ASN A 291 -13.16 11.65 -7.49
N PRO A 292 -13.93 12.76 -7.46
CA PRO A 292 -13.40 14.09 -7.69
C PRO A 292 -12.44 14.52 -6.57
N ILE A 293 -11.54 15.44 -6.88
CA ILE A 293 -10.58 16.00 -5.92
C ILE A 293 -11.30 16.70 -4.76
N GLY A 294 -11.03 16.21 -3.55
CA GLY A 294 -11.70 16.65 -2.32
C GLY A 294 -12.80 15.70 -1.87
N ALA A 295 -13.00 14.57 -2.55
CA ALA A 295 -13.80 13.47 -2.03
C ALA A 295 -13.23 12.94 -0.71
N ALA A 296 -14.09 12.28 0.06
CA ALA A 296 -13.70 11.68 1.32
C ALA A 296 -12.66 10.56 1.10
N ILE A 297 -11.61 10.52 1.92
CA ILE A 297 -10.57 9.48 1.87
C ILE A 297 -11.18 8.08 2.00
N GLN A 298 -12.25 7.93 2.76
CA GLN A 298 -12.96 6.67 2.92
C GLN A 298 -13.58 6.18 1.60
N SER A 299 -14.16 7.09 0.80
CA SER A 299 -14.72 6.77 -0.52
C SER A 299 -13.62 6.39 -1.51
N ILE A 300 -12.55 7.19 -1.57
CA ILE A 300 -11.40 6.91 -2.43
C ILE A 300 -10.77 5.56 -2.04
N GLY A 301 -10.58 5.32 -0.75
CA GLY A 301 -10.08 4.07 -0.22
C GLY A 301 -10.97 2.90 -0.62
N ALA A 302 -12.29 2.98 -0.40
CA ALA A 302 -13.24 1.93 -0.78
C ALA A 302 -13.16 1.60 -2.28
N ASP A 303 -13.08 2.61 -3.15
CA ASP A 303 -12.97 2.40 -4.59
C ASP A 303 -11.65 1.71 -4.96
N LEU A 304 -10.53 2.16 -4.41
CA LEU A 304 -9.22 1.54 -4.67
C LEU A 304 -9.16 0.09 -4.16
N GLN A 305 -9.91 -0.27 -3.10
CA GLN A 305 -10.00 -1.66 -2.61
C GLN A 305 -10.76 -2.57 -3.55
N ASN A 306 -11.85 -2.06 -4.11
CA ASN A 306 -12.90 -2.89 -4.71
C ASN A 306 -12.88 -2.87 -6.24
N THR A 307 -12.27 -1.88 -6.87
CA THR A 307 -12.10 -1.87 -8.33
C THR A 307 -11.14 -2.98 -8.76
N GLY A 308 -11.66 -3.99 -9.46
CA GLY A 308 -10.86 -5.09 -10.01
C GLY A 308 -9.94 -4.64 -11.14
N ALA A 309 -8.88 -5.42 -11.37
CA ALA A 309 -7.95 -5.20 -12.47
C ALA A 309 -8.44 -5.88 -13.77
N ASP A 310 -9.47 -5.32 -14.41
CA ASP A 310 -10.21 -5.95 -15.51
C ASP A 310 -10.24 -5.18 -16.84
N THR A 311 -9.47 -4.10 -16.97
CA THR A 311 -9.50 -3.20 -18.13
C THR A 311 -8.26 -3.31 -19.03
N ARG A 312 -8.10 -2.35 -19.95
CA ARG A 312 -6.91 -2.18 -20.80
C ARG A 312 -6.09 -0.98 -20.31
N SER A 313 -4.90 -0.77 -20.88
CA SER A 313 -4.00 0.33 -20.49
C SER A 313 -3.98 1.48 -21.53
N PRO A 314 -5.04 2.31 -21.66
CA PRO A 314 -5.06 3.47 -22.55
C PRO A 314 -4.31 4.65 -21.90
N LEU A 315 -3.00 4.50 -21.68
CA LEU A 315 -2.18 5.41 -20.86
C LEU A 315 -2.23 6.87 -21.33
N ALA A 316 -2.10 7.11 -22.63
CA ALA A 316 -2.07 8.45 -23.19
C ALA A 316 -3.44 9.13 -23.09
N GLU A 317 -4.49 8.36 -23.36
CA GLU A 317 -5.87 8.81 -23.31
C GLU A 317 -6.34 9.08 -21.88
N ALA A 318 -5.99 8.22 -20.92
CA ALA A 318 -6.31 8.44 -19.50
C ALA A 318 -5.59 9.69 -18.98
N PHE A 319 -4.31 9.84 -19.31
CA PHE A 319 -3.58 11.06 -18.98
C PHE A 319 -4.22 12.31 -19.60
N TYR A 320 -4.74 12.22 -20.83
CA TYR A 320 -5.48 13.33 -21.44
C TYR A 320 -6.76 13.67 -20.65
N VAL A 321 -7.56 12.68 -20.25
CA VAL A 321 -8.76 12.87 -19.40
C VAL A 321 -8.39 13.55 -18.08
N ALA A 322 -7.35 13.07 -17.40
CA ALA A 322 -6.83 13.68 -16.18
C ALA A 322 -6.49 15.16 -16.38
N MET A 323 -5.81 15.51 -17.48
CA MET A 323 -5.44 16.89 -17.79
C MET A 323 -6.65 17.78 -18.08
N GLN A 324 -7.69 17.25 -18.73
CA GLN A 324 -8.94 18.00 -18.96
C GLN A 324 -9.69 18.25 -17.65
N TYR A 325 -9.72 17.26 -16.75
CA TYR A 325 -10.28 17.41 -15.42
C TYR A 325 -9.61 18.55 -14.63
N PHE A 326 -8.27 18.62 -14.62
CA PHE A 326 -7.56 19.74 -13.99
C PHE A 326 -7.83 21.10 -14.64
N ARG A 327 -8.02 21.14 -15.96
CA ARG A 327 -8.39 22.35 -16.69
C ARG A 327 -9.84 22.78 -16.47
N GLN A 328 -10.68 21.93 -15.90
CA GLN A 328 -12.14 22.10 -15.85
C GLN A 328 -12.73 22.33 -17.25
N GLN A 329 -12.22 21.56 -18.21
CA GLN A 329 -12.65 21.64 -19.59
C GLN A 329 -13.21 20.27 -19.99
N ASP A 330 -14.32 20.27 -20.72
CA ASP A 330 -14.85 19.05 -21.28
C ASP A 330 -13.84 18.40 -22.23
N VAL A 331 -13.81 17.09 -22.19
CA VAL A 331 -13.01 16.30 -23.12
C VAL A 331 -13.52 16.59 -24.56
N GLN A 332 -12.60 16.74 -25.51
CA GLN A 332 -12.96 17.16 -26.87
C GLN A 332 -14.02 16.23 -27.50
N ALA A 333 -15.13 16.82 -27.95
CA ALA A 333 -16.20 16.10 -28.62
C ALA A 333 -15.71 15.37 -29.88
N GLY A 334 -16.21 14.14 -30.07
CA GLY A 334 -15.81 13.27 -31.19
C GLY A 334 -14.59 12.38 -30.91
N LEU A 335 -13.99 12.49 -29.72
CA LEU A 335 -13.06 11.49 -29.20
C LEU A 335 -13.82 10.48 -28.33
N ASP A 336 -13.33 9.24 -28.30
CA ASP A 336 -14.01 8.07 -27.71
C ASP A 336 -14.02 8.03 -26.17
N TYR A 337 -14.27 9.17 -25.52
CA TYR A 337 -14.18 9.30 -24.06
C TYR A 337 -15.56 9.39 -23.43
N PRO A 338 -15.79 8.78 -22.25
CA PRO A 338 -17.03 9.02 -21.52
C PRO A 338 -17.09 10.49 -21.10
N SER A 339 -18.18 11.18 -21.47
CA SER A 339 -18.43 12.55 -21.05
C SER A 339 -18.44 12.62 -19.52
N GLN A 340 -17.53 13.40 -18.95
CA GLN A 340 -17.58 13.77 -17.53
C GLN A 340 -18.82 14.67 -17.35
N VAL A 341 -19.71 14.32 -16.42
CA VAL A 341 -20.76 15.24 -15.92
C VAL A 341 -20.17 16.07 -14.80
#